data_AF-A0A1H1PXB8-F1
#
_entry.id   AF-A0A1H1PXB8-F1
#
_cell.length_a   1.000
_cell.length_b   1.000
_cell.length_c   1.000
_cell.angle_alpha   90.00
_cell.angle_beta   90.00
_cell.angle_gamma   90.00
#
_symmetry.space_group_name_H-M   'P 1'
#
loop_
_entity.id
_entity.type
_entity.pdbx_description
1 polymer ?
#
loop_
_entity_poly.entity_id
_entity_poly.type
_entity_poly.pdbx_seq_one_letter_code
_entity_poly.pdbx_strand_id
1 'polypeptide(L)'
;MKNKFKSRPRWLVERWVKATADELSERWTTLQKQLSPADWPSRCARMPGLRDVDIGLWQPAAGSSSAELLLLLQGIPVRERRWLGALLDAPAAGAATLVEAIERQQLGWRAKLDPLHTHRQYADQLATLAVQLSLPSSAAAAYLDNERKIAPRIDQLLFESLPMRLRTRMVNEAEPGKGAYLIWWHDRLLARCGEADMTLDGAGEHDWPDIPPAWLAFAWIAALRASDGKRMAPGK
;
A
#
# COMPACT_ATOMS: atom_id res chain seq x y z
N MET A 1 33.93 35.29 -34.81
CA MET A 1 32.86 34.36 -34.42
C MET A 1 31.53 35.11 -34.42
N LYS A 2 30.64 34.86 -35.39
CA LYS A 2 29.38 35.62 -35.54
C LYS A 2 28.32 35.07 -34.58
N ASN A 3 28.00 35.83 -33.53
CA ASN A 3 26.78 35.62 -32.75
C ASN A 3 25.58 35.83 -33.67
N LYS A 4 24.92 34.74 -34.10
CA LYS A 4 23.63 34.80 -34.79
C LYS A 4 22.61 35.31 -33.79
N PHE A 5 22.26 36.60 -33.88
CA PHE A 5 21.15 37.18 -33.14
C PHE A 5 19.88 36.36 -33.43
N LYS A 6 19.28 35.75 -32.39
CA LYS A 6 17.97 35.09 -32.51
C LYS A 6 16.96 36.15 -32.97
N SER A 7 16.25 35.89 -34.07
CA SER A 7 15.20 36.80 -34.54
C SER A 7 14.13 36.94 -33.45
N ARG A 8 13.62 38.16 -33.23
CA ARG A 8 12.58 38.45 -32.23
C ARG A 8 11.39 37.47 -32.29
N PRO A 9 10.89 37.05 -33.47
CA PRO A 9 9.83 36.03 -33.56
C PRO A 9 10.26 34.67 -33.02
N ARG A 10 11.49 34.22 -33.31
CA ARG A 10 12.02 32.95 -32.82
C ARG A 10 12.21 32.95 -31.31
N TRP A 11 12.65 34.06 -30.74
CA TRP A 11 12.74 34.22 -29.28
C TRP A 11 11.36 34.22 -28.60
N LEU A 12 10.35 34.87 -29.19
CA LEU A 12 8.98 34.85 -28.68
C LEU A 12 8.37 33.45 -28.71
N VAL A 13 8.59 32.69 -29.79
CA VAL A 13 8.14 31.30 -29.91
C VAL A 13 8.86 30.40 -28.90
N GLU A 14 10.19 30.49 -28.77
CA GLU A 14 10.95 29.71 -27.78
C GLU A 14 10.49 30.01 -26.34
N ARG A 15 10.23 31.29 -26.03
CA ARG A 15 9.72 31.70 -24.73
C ARG A 15 8.30 31.21 -24.48
N TRP A 16 7.43 31.25 -25.49
CA TRP A 16 6.07 30.71 -25.39
C TRP A 16 6.09 29.20 -25.19
N VAL A 17 6.84 28.45 -25.99
CA VAL A 17 6.99 26.99 -25.83
C VAL A 17 7.49 26.62 -24.44
N LYS A 18 8.49 27.35 -23.93
CA LYS A 18 9.02 27.12 -22.59
C LYS A 18 7.98 27.39 -21.51
N ALA A 19 7.27 28.53 -21.58
CA ALA A 19 6.23 28.87 -20.62
C ALA A 19 5.08 27.85 -20.63
N THR A 20 4.64 27.41 -21.80
CA THR A 20 3.59 26.39 -21.94
C THR A 20 4.06 25.02 -21.43
N ALA A 21 5.33 24.66 -21.63
CA ALA A 21 5.89 23.42 -21.10
C ALA A 21 6.00 23.44 -19.57
N ASP A 22 6.42 24.57 -19.00
CA ASP A 22 6.48 24.77 -17.55
C ASP A 22 5.08 24.68 -16.94
N GLU A 23 4.08 25.34 -17.55
CA GLU A 23 2.68 25.27 -17.12
C GLU A 23 2.08 23.85 -17.24
N LEU A 24 2.36 23.13 -18.33
CA LEU A 24 1.91 21.75 -18.50
C LEU A 24 2.58 20.81 -17.49
N SER A 25 3.86 21.04 -17.15
CA SER A 25 4.56 20.30 -16.11
C SER A 25 3.96 20.53 -14.73
N GLU A 26 3.60 21.78 -14.40
CA GLU A 26 2.93 22.12 -13.14
C GLU A 26 1.52 21.53 -13.06
N ARG A 27 0.75 21.59 -14.15
CA ARG A 27 -0.58 20.95 -14.23
C ARG A 27 -0.46 19.43 -14.14
N TRP A 28 0.51 18.83 -14.82
CA TRP A 28 0.77 17.40 -14.77
C TRP A 28 1.16 16.94 -13.37
N THR A 29 2.07 17.64 -12.69
CA THR A 29 2.46 17.32 -11.31
C THR A 29 1.31 17.51 -10.33
N THR A 30 0.46 18.51 -10.54
CA THR A 30 -0.77 18.71 -9.74
C THR A 30 -1.77 17.57 -9.94
N LEU A 31 -2.06 17.20 -11.19
CA LEU A 31 -2.90 16.06 -11.52
C LEU A 31 -2.31 14.75 -10.98
N GLN A 32 -0.99 14.56 -11.11
CA GLN A 32 -0.31 13.40 -10.58
C GLN A 32 -0.46 13.34 -9.06
N LYS A 33 -0.34 14.45 -8.32
CA LYS A 33 -0.59 14.49 -6.87
C LYS A 33 -2.04 14.18 -6.51
N GLN A 34 -3.00 14.71 -7.27
CA GLN A 34 -4.44 14.50 -7.03
C GLN A 34 -4.90 13.07 -7.33
N LEU A 35 -4.26 12.41 -8.30
CA LEU A 35 -4.62 11.08 -8.77
C LEU A 35 -3.71 9.98 -8.20
N SER A 36 -2.61 10.34 -7.54
CA SER A 36 -1.75 9.38 -6.87
C SER A 36 -2.38 8.93 -5.56
N PRO A 37 -2.16 7.65 -5.18
CA PRO A 37 -2.50 7.20 -3.84
C PRO A 37 -1.88 8.12 -2.77
N ALA A 38 -2.55 8.26 -1.63
CA ALA A 38 -2.05 9.09 -0.54
C ALA A 38 -0.64 8.67 -0.10
N ASP A 39 0.19 9.63 0.30
CA ASP A 39 1.51 9.35 0.88
C ASP A 39 1.40 8.79 2.30
N TRP A 40 2.50 8.28 2.84
CA TRP A 40 2.53 7.67 4.17
C TRP A 40 2.07 8.63 5.28
N PRO A 41 2.54 9.89 5.37
CA PRO A 41 2.04 10.85 6.35
C PRO A 41 0.52 11.06 6.28
N SER A 42 -0.03 11.27 5.07
CA SER A 42 -1.47 11.51 4.90
C SER A 42 -2.31 10.30 5.32
N ARG A 43 -1.83 9.08 5.04
CA ARG A 43 -2.50 7.85 5.49
C ARG A 43 -2.52 7.73 7.01
N CYS A 44 -1.38 7.99 7.65
CA CYS A 44 -1.27 7.93 9.11
C CYS A 44 -2.21 8.96 9.76
N ALA A 45 -2.24 10.19 9.23
CA ALA A 45 -3.13 11.25 9.72
C ALA A 45 -4.62 10.92 9.54
N ARG A 46 -4.99 10.20 8.47
CA ARG A 46 -6.38 9.82 8.19
C ARG A 46 -6.87 8.66 9.07
N MET A 47 -5.98 7.74 9.46
CA MET A 47 -6.34 6.48 10.13
C MET A 47 -7.25 6.66 11.37
N PRO A 48 -6.99 7.59 12.31
CA PRO A 48 -7.86 7.79 13.48
C PRO A 48 -9.28 8.27 13.12
N GLY A 49 -9.43 8.99 12.00
CA GLY A 49 -10.70 9.55 11.53
C GLY A 49 -11.57 8.58 10.75
N LEU A 50 -11.06 7.39 10.39
CA LEU A 50 -11.83 6.41 9.64
C LEU A 50 -12.92 5.78 10.51
N ARG A 51 -14.17 5.96 10.08
CA ARG A 51 -15.32 5.35 10.74
C ARG A 51 -15.36 3.86 10.43
N ASP A 52 -15.76 3.08 11.43
CA ASP A 52 -15.99 1.65 11.27
C ASP A 52 -17.41 1.39 10.79
N VAL A 53 -17.65 1.68 9.52
CA VAL A 53 -18.96 1.54 8.87
C VAL A 53 -18.78 1.06 7.45
N ASP A 54 -19.76 0.32 6.94
CA ASP A 54 -19.85 0.03 5.52
C ASP A 54 -20.58 1.15 4.78
N ILE A 55 -19.98 1.64 3.69
CA ILE A 55 -20.54 2.75 2.90
C ILE A 55 -21.25 2.26 1.64
N GLY A 56 -20.84 1.11 1.10
CA GLY A 56 -21.38 0.53 -0.13
C GLY A 56 -22.42 -0.57 0.13
N LEU A 57 -23.25 -0.84 -0.88
CA LEU A 57 -24.13 -2.02 -0.95
C LEU A 57 -23.46 -3.22 -1.63
N TRP A 58 -22.26 -3.02 -2.18
CA TRP A 58 -21.51 -4.06 -2.86
C TRP A 58 -21.14 -5.18 -1.89
N GLN A 59 -21.24 -6.43 -2.35
CA GLN A 59 -20.92 -7.63 -1.60
C GLN A 59 -20.16 -8.62 -2.49
N PRO A 60 -19.18 -9.36 -1.97
CA PRO A 60 -18.47 -10.37 -2.73
C PRO A 60 -19.39 -11.54 -3.07
N ALA A 61 -19.09 -12.22 -4.19
CA ALA A 61 -19.83 -13.41 -4.59
C ALA A 61 -19.64 -14.55 -3.57
N ALA A 62 -20.71 -15.28 -3.25
CA ALA A 62 -20.65 -16.42 -2.33
C ALA A 62 -19.64 -17.48 -2.80
N GLY A 63 -18.83 -18.01 -1.87
CA GLY A 63 -17.80 -19.00 -2.17
C GLY A 63 -16.56 -18.47 -2.89
N SER A 64 -16.44 -17.13 -3.06
CA SER A 64 -15.22 -16.51 -3.60
C SER A 64 -14.16 -16.27 -2.52
N SER A 65 -12.90 -16.11 -2.95
CA SER A 65 -11.80 -15.69 -2.07
C SER A 65 -12.09 -14.37 -1.33
N SER A 66 -12.84 -13.47 -1.95
CA SER A 66 -13.26 -12.20 -1.36
C SER A 66 -14.35 -12.37 -0.28
N ALA A 67 -15.21 -13.39 -0.39
CA ALA A 67 -16.17 -13.74 0.67
C ALA A 67 -15.46 -14.35 1.89
N GLU A 68 -14.42 -15.15 1.68
CA GLU A 68 -13.57 -15.62 2.78
C GLU A 68 -12.80 -14.48 3.45
N LEU A 69 -12.32 -13.53 2.66
CA LEU A 69 -11.67 -12.33 3.18
C LEU A 69 -12.63 -11.49 4.01
N LEU A 70 -13.89 -11.35 3.58
CA LEU A 70 -14.92 -10.64 4.34
C LEU A 70 -15.08 -11.22 5.75
N LEU A 71 -15.17 -12.56 5.86
CA LEU A 71 -15.28 -13.26 7.15
C LEU A 71 -14.05 -13.02 8.03
N LEU A 72 -12.85 -13.06 7.44
CA LEU A 72 -11.61 -12.75 8.16
C LEU A 72 -11.66 -11.32 8.72
N LEU A 73 -11.99 -10.33 7.89
CA LEU A 73 -11.99 -8.92 8.28
C LEU A 73 -13.05 -8.62 9.35
N GLN A 74 -14.20 -9.27 9.34
CA GLN A 74 -15.23 -9.11 10.38
C GLN A 74 -14.73 -9.51 11.78
N GLY A 75 -13.82 -10.47 11.88
CA GLY A 75 -13.23 -10.92 13.14
C GLY A 75 -12.10 -10.02 13.68
N ILE A 76 -11.65 -9.04 12.88
CA ILE A 76 -10.48 -8.22 13.20
C ILE A 76 -10.87 -7.00 14.05
N PRO A 77 -10.05 -6.62 15.06
CA PRO A 77 -10.26 -5.42 15.85
C PRO A 77 -10.41 -4.15 15.00
N VAL A 78 -11.25 -3.22 15.44
CA VAL A 78 -11.53 -1.96 14.72
C VAL A 78 -10.26 -1.19 14.35
N ARG A 79 -9.27 -1.14 15.24
CA ARG A 79 -8.00 -0.46 15.00
C ARG A 79 -7.28 -1.00 13.76
N GLU A 80 -7.19 -2.32 13.65
CA GLU A 80 -6.53 -3.00 12.52
C GLU A 80 -7.31 -2.79 11.22
N ARG A 81 -8.64 -2.77 11.29
CA ARG A 81 -9.49 -2.43 10.13
C ARG A 81 -9.33 -0.98 9.69
N ARG A 82 -9.22 -0.03 10.62
CA ARG A 82 -8.89 1.37 10.30
C ARG A 82 -7.52 1.50 9.67
N TRP A 83 -6.55 0.76 10.19
CA TRP A 83 -5.22 0.71 9.60
C TRP A 83 -5.24 0.19 8.17
N LEU A 84 -5.91 -0.94 7.92
CA LEU A 84 -6.12 -1.47 6.57
C LEU A 84 -6.84 -0.46 5.67
N GLY A 85 -7.86 0.23 6.17
CA GLY A 85 -8.55 1.28 5.42
C GLY A 85 -7.63 2.43 5.03
N ALA A 86 -6.74 2.83 5.93
CA ALA A 86 -5.74 3.85 5.63
C ALA A 86 -4.73 3.40 4.57
N LEU A 87 -4.27 2.15 4.62
CA LEU A 87 -3.35 1.57 3.63
C LEU A 87 -3.96 1.39 2.24
N LEU A 88 -5.26 1.12 2.17
CA LEU A 88 -5.98 0.85 0.93
C LEU A 88 -6.65 2.09 0.32
N ASP A 89 -6.51 3.27 0.94
CA ASP A 89 -7.29 4.46 0.57
C ASP A 89 -8.82 4.23 0.62
N ALA A 90 -9.27 3.36 1.51
CA ALA A 90 -10.69 3.11 1.69
C ALA A 90 -11.38 4.31 2.38
N PRO A 91 -12.64 4.62 2.00
CA PRO A 91 -13.40 5.71 2.61
C PRO A 91 -13.85 5.41 4.05
N ALA A 92 -13.90 4.13 4.44
CA ALA A 92 -14.23 3.68 5.79
C ALA A 92 -13.56 2.33 6.11
N ALA A 93 -13.63 1.93 7.38
CA ALA A 93 -13.05 0.71 7.93
C ALA A 93 -14.04 -0.48 8.05
N GLY A 94 -15.25 -0.35 7.49
CA GLY A 94 -16.21 -1.44 7.42
C GLY A 94 -15.66 -2.61 6.61
N ALA A 95 -15.96 -3.84 7.03
CA ALA A 95 -15.34 -5.04 6.45
C ALA A 95 -15.66 -5.20 4.96
N ALA A 96 -16.90 -4.95 4.53
CA ALA A 96 -17.27 -5.02 3.12
C ALA A 96 -16.62 -3.89 2.31
N THR A 97 -16.52 -2.70 2.89
CA THR A 97 -15.84 -1.55 2.27
C THR A 97 -14.35 -1.81 2.06
N LEU A 98 -13.69 -2.49 3.00
CA LEU A 98 -12.29 -2.89 2.86
C LEU A 98 -12.10 -3.94 1.76
N VAL A 99 -12.96 -4.96 1.68
CA VAL A 99 -12.92 -5.93 0.57
C VAL A 99 -13.11 -5.23 -0.76
N GLU A 100 -14.09 -4.32 -0.86
CA GLU A 100 -14.33 -3.55 -2.08
C GLU A 100 -13.11 -2.71 -2.49
N ALA A 101 -12.43 -2.09 -1.52
CA ALA A 101 -11.20 -1.33 -1.76
C ALA A 101 -10.06 -2.22 -2.27
N ILE A 102 -9.92 -3.44 -1.73
CA ILE A 102 -8.94 -4.43 -2.17
C ILE A 102 -9.21 -4.86 -3.62
N GLU A 103 -10.47 -5.11 -3.97
CA GLU A 103 -10.83 -5.54 -5.32
C GLU A 103 -10.60 -4.43 -6.35
N ARG A 104 -10.79 -3.17 -5.96
CA ARG A 104 -10.49 -1.99 -6.79
C ARG A 104 -9.01 -1.66 -6.87
N GLN A 105 -8.17 -2.30 -6.06
CA GLN A 105 -6.76 -1.98 -6.02
C GLN A 105 -6.11 -2.24 -7.38
N GLN A 106 -5.49 -1.21 -7.93
CA GLN A 106 -4.87 -1.25 -9.25
C GLN A 106 -3.40 -1.66 -9.14
N LEU A 107 -3.14 -2.92 -8.80
CA LEU A 107 -1.78 -3.43 -8.70
C LEU A 107 -1.07 -3.42 -10.06
N GLY A 108 -1.68 -3.97 -11.11
CA GLY A 108 -1.10 -3.99 -12.46
C GLY A 108 -1.35 -2.72 -13.27
N TRP A 109 -0.36 -2.26 -14.06
CA TRP A 109 -0.57 -1.12 -14.99
C TRP A 109 -1.62 -1.44 -16.07
N ARG A 110 -1.68 -2.70 -16.53
CA ARG A 110 -2.73 -3.18 -17.45
C ARG A 110 -4.12 -3.18 -16.80
N ALA A 111 -4.18 -3.34 -15.47
CA ALA A 111 -5.43 -3.33 -14.72
C ALA A 111 -6.05 -1.93 -14.64
N LYS A 112 -5.23 -0.86 -14.73
CA LYS A 112 -5.70 0.52 -14.75
C LYS A 112 -6.55 0.87 -15.98
N LEU A 113 -6.43 0.07 -17.03
CA LEU A 113 -7.00 0.33 -18.35
C LEU A 113 -8.10 -0.67 -18.73
N ASP A 114 -8.56 -1.50 -17.80
CA ASP A 114 -9.61 -2.49 -18.05
C ASP A 114 -10.97 -1.97 -17.57
N PRO A 115 -11.79 -1.35 -18.45
CA PRO A 115 -13.10 -0.83 -18.07
C PRO A 115 -14.15 -1.94 -17.86
N LEU A 116 -13.86 -3.19 -18.24
CA LEU A 116 -14.82 -4.30 -18.17
C LEU A 116 -14.85 -4.97 -16.81
N HIS A 117 -13.78 -4.86 -16.03
CA HIS A 117 -13.66 -5.46 -14.70
C HIS A 117 -13.43 -4.38 -13.64
N THR A 118 -14.54 -3.84 -13.12
CA THR A 118 -14.53 -2.83 -12.05
C THR A 118 -14.13 -3.39 -10.68
N HIS A 119 -14.25 -4.71 -10.53
CA HIS A 119 -14.02 -5.47 -9.30
C HIS A 119 -13.27 -6.77 -9.66
N ARG A 120 -12.13 -7.02 -9.01
CA ARG A 120 -11.32 -8.23 -9.22
C ARG A 120 -11.26 -9.03 -7.94
N GLN A 121 -11.35 -10.36 -8.05
CA GLN A 121 -11.28 -11.20 -6.88
C GLN A 121 -9.93 -11.05 -6.18
N TYR A 122 -9.95 -11.21 -4.85
CA TYR A 122 -8.76 -11.16 -4.03
C TYR A 122 -7.64 -12.09 -4.52
N ALA A 123 -7.99 -13.31 -4.95
CA ALA A 123 -7.06 -14.27 -5.53
C ALA A 123 -6.30 -13.73 -6.77
N ASP A 124 -6.97 -12.98 -7.64
CA ASP A 124 -6.37 -12.41 -8.85
C ASP A 124 -5.39 -11.27 -8.50
N GLN A 125 -5.71 -10.50 -7.45
CA GLN A 125 -4.84 -9.46 -6.93
C GLN A 125 -3.55 -10.06 -6.37
N LEU A 126 -3.65 -11.18 -5.63
CA LEU A 126 -2.48 -11.90 -5.12
C LEU A 126 -1.62 -12.47 -6.25
N ALA A 127 -2.22 -13.06 -7.29
CA ALA A 127 -1.47 -13.55 -8.44
C ALA A 127 -0.71 -12.41 -9.15
N THR A 128 -1.38 -11.27 -9.32
CA THR A 128 -0.76 -10.06 -9.91
C THR A 128 0.41 -9.57 -9.04
N LEU A 129 0.23 -9.50 -7.72
CA LEU A 129 1.27 -9.09 -6.78
C LEU A 129 2.48 -10.03 -6.82
N ALA A 130 2.25 -11.35 -6.86
CA ALA A 130 3.33 -12.34 -6.97
C ALA A 130 4.18 -12.09 -8.23
N VAL A 131 3.55 -11.82 -9.38
CA VAL A 131 4.27 -11.49 -10.62
C VAL A 131 5.06 -10.19 -10.48
N GLN A 132 4.52 -9.16 -9.84
CA GLN A 132 5.24 -7.90 -9.61
C GLN A 132 6.44 -8.04 -8.69
N LEU A 133 6.39 -8.97 -7.75
CA LEU A 133 7.48 -9.31 -6.86
C LEU A 133 8.47 -10.31 -7.49
N SER A 134 8.31 -10.65 -8.77
CA SER A 134 9.10 -11.64 -9.51
C SER A 134 9.07 -13.04 -8.88
N LEU A 135 7.92 -13.43 -8.31
CA LEU A 135 7.67 -14.73 -7.70
C LEU A 135 6.85 -15.64 -8.64
N PRO A 136 7.01 -16.97 -8.55
CA PRO A 136 6.15 -17.89 -9.29
C PRO A 136 4.72 -17.85 -8.74
N SER A 137 3.81 -17.27 -9.52
CA SER A 137 2.39 -17.18 -9.17
C SER A 137 1.71 -18.55 -9.25
N SER A 138 1.06 -18.97 -8.17
CA SER A 138 0.11 -20.08 -8.14
C SER A 138 -1.22 -19.67 -8.79
N ALA A 139 -2.01 -20.66 -9.22
CA ALA A 139 -3.35 -20.44 -9.76
C ALA A 139 -4.28 -19.76 -8.74
N ALA A 140 -5.31 -19.05 -9.22
CA ALA A 140 -6.26 -18.32 -8.36
C ALA A 140 -6.95 -19.23 -7.32
N ALA A 141 -7.21 -20.49 -7.64
CA ALA A 141 -7.78 -21.47 -6.71
C ALA A 141 -6.83 -21.83 -5.54
N ALA A 142 -5.52 -21.58 -5.68
CA ALA A 142 -4.50 -21.84 -4.67
C ALA A 142 -3.89 -20.51 -4.15
N TYR A 143 -4.71 -19.48 -3.99
CA TYR A 143 -4.24 -18.14 -3.61
C TYR A 143 -3.55 -18.10 -2.23
N LEU A 144 -3.87 -19.02 -1.31
CA LEU A 144 -3.16 -19.14 -0.03
C LEU A 144 -1.67 -19.44 -0.20
N ASP A 145 -1.29 -20.16 -1.26
CA ASP A 145 0.13 -20.37 -1.57
C ASP A 145 0.78 -19.09 -2.09
N ASN A 146 0.02 -18.22 -2.76
CA ASN A 146 0.50 -16.89 -3.13
C ASN A 146 0.72 -16.03 -1.88
N GLU A 147 -0.23 -16.01 -0.93
CA GLU A 147 -0.05 -15.29 0.35
C GLU A 147 1.23 -15.74 1.08
N ARG A 148 1.44 -17.06 1.19
CA ARG A 148 2.61 -17.66 1.84
C ARG A 148 3.95 -17.29 1.19
N LYS A 149 3.96 -17.03 -0.12
CA LYS A 149 5.17 -16.57 -0.85
C LYS A 149 5.35 -15.06 -0.76
N ILE A 150 4.25 -14.31 -0.84
CA ILE A 150 4.26 -12.84 -0.89
C ILE A 150 4.68 -12.26 0.46
N ALA A 151 4.14 -12.75 1.57
CA ALA A 151 4.40 -12.16 2.89
C ALA A 151 5.90 -12.17 3.26
N PRO A 152 6.65 -13.28 3.12
CA PRO A 152 8.10 -13.28 3.34
C PRO A 152 8.85 -12.31 2.41
N ARG A 153 8.44 -12.21 1.14
CA ARG A 153 9.12 -11.33 0.19
C ARG A 153 8.90 -9.85 0.54
N ILE A 154 7.71 -9.48 0.99
CA ILE A 154 7.42 -8.12 1.45
C ILE A 154 8.19 -7.82 2.74
N ASP A 155 8.27 -8.77 3.68
CA ASP A 155 9.09 -8.63 4.89
C ASP A 155 10.57 -8.36 4.59
N GLN A 156 11.12 -9.01 3.55
CA GLN A 156 12.48 -8.72 3.06
C GLN A 156 12.60 -7.30 2.47
N LEU A 157 11.63 -6.88 1.64
CA LEU A 157 11.63 -5.50 1.09
C LEU A 157 11.51 -4.46 2.21
N LEU A 158 10.74 -4.76 3.24
CA LEU A 158 10.63 -3.91 4.43
C LEU A 158 11.94 -3.80 5.19
N PHE A 159 12.69 -4.89 5.31
CA PHE A 159 14.06 -4.84 5.81
C PHE A 159 14.97 -3.97 4.94
N GLU A 160 14.92 -4.15 3.61
CA GLU A 160 15.68 -3.35 2.64
C GLU A 160 15.25 -1.87 2.63
N SER A 161 14.06 -1.53 3.10
CA SER A 161 13.60 -0.15 3.24
C SER A 161 14.10 0.56 4.50
N LEU A 162 14.62 -0.18 5.49
CA LEU A 162 15.09 0.42 6.74
C LEU A 162 16.27 1.38 6.47
N PRO A 163 16.42 2.44 7.26
CA PRO A 163 17.65 3.23 7.29
C PRO A 163 18.86 2.35 7.65
N MET A 164 20.03 2.62 7.06
CA MET A 164 21.25 1.83 7.27
C MET A 164 21.59 1.66 8.77
N ARG A 165 21.40 2.74 9.55
CA ARG A 165 21.60 2.75 11.01
C ARG A 165 20.73 1.71 11.76
N LEU A 166 19.53 1.41 11.27
CA LEU A 166 18.63 0.44 11.87
C LEU A 166 18.85 -0.97 11.33
N ARG A 167 19.24 -1.12 10.04
CA ARG A 167 19.56 -2.43 9.46
C ARG A 167 20.60 -3.17 10.27
N THR A 168 21.72 -2.52 10.61
CA THR A 168 22.81 -3.16 11.37
C THR A 168 22.37 -3.67 12.73
N ARG A 169 21.46 -2.96 13.39
CA ARG A 169 20.89 -3.38 14.67
C ARG A 169 19.92 -4.54 14.47
N MET A 170 18.97 -4.38 13.56
CA MET A 170 17.86 -5.32 13.40
C MET A 170 18.23 -6.64 12.71
N VAL A 171 19.32 -6.70 11.95
CA VAL A 171 19.86 -7.97 11.42
C VAL A 171 20.23 -8.93 12.56
N ASN A 172 20.65 -8.40 13.71
CA ASN A 172 21.03 -9.23 14.86
C ASN A 172 19.81 -9.66 15.70
N GLU A 173 18.67 -9.00 15.52
CA GLU A 173 17.45 -9.24 16.32
C GLU A 173 16.47 -10.18 15.60
N ALA A 174 16.40 -10.12 14.26
CA ALA A 174 15.47 -10.93 13.48
C ALA A 174 16.00 -11.27 12.08
N GLU A 175 15.53 -12.39 11.53
CA GLU A 175 15.85 -12.82 10.16
C GLU A 175 14.83 -12.30 9.14
N PRO A 176 15.26 -11.75 8.00
CA PRO A 176 14.36 -11.30 6.92
C PRO A 176 13.53 -12.43 6.32
N GLY A 177 12.23 -12.17 6.15
CA GLY A 177 11.27 -13.12 5.60
C GLY A 177 10.46 -13.88 6.66
N LYS A 178 10.73 -13.68 7.94
CA LYS A 178 9.99 -14.31 9.05
C LYS A 178 8.85 -13.45 9.62
N GLY A 179 8.65 -12.24 9.09
CA GLY A 179 7.54 -11.36 9.47
C GLY A 179 7.86 -10.37 10.60
N ALA A 180 9.07 -10.40 11.15
CA ALA A 180 9.48 -9.50 12.21
C ALA A 180 9.53 -8.03 11.76
N TYR A 181 9.96 -7.78 10.52
CA TYR A 181 10.04 -6.43 9.96
C TYR A 181 8.66 -5.88 9.61
N LEU A 182 7.75 -6.76 9.18
CA LEU A 182 6.34 -6.44 9.00
C LEU A 182 5.72 -5.94 10.32
N ILE A 183 5.90 -6.69 11.41
CA ILE A 183 5.41 -6.29 12.76
C ILE A 183 6.07 -4.98 13.20
N TRP A 184 7.40 -4.89 13.04
CA TRP A 184 8.13 -3.70 13.47
C TRP A 184 7.63 -2.45 12.75
N TRP A 185 7.51 -2.47 11.42
CA TRP A 185 6.99 -1.34 10.66
C TRP A 185 5.54 -1.04 10.99
N HIS A 186 4.72 -2.08 11.17
CA HIS A 186 3.33 -1.92 11.60
C HIS A 186 3.24 -1.11 12.90
N ASP A 187 3.99 -1.50 13.94
CA ASP A 187 3.95 -0.83 15.24
C ASP A 187 4.45 0.61 15.16
N ARG A 188 5.50 0.89 14.37
CA ARG A 188 6.00 2.27 14.18
C ARG A 188 5.03 3.14 13.39
N LEU A 189 4.36 2.58 12.38
CA LEU A 189 3.35 3.32 11.62
C LEU A 189 2.12 3.61 12.48
N LEU A 190 1.69 2.68 13.34
CA LEU A 190 0.64 2.94 14.32
C LEU A 190 1.05 3.99 15.36
N ALA A 191 2.31 3.96 15.84
CA ALA A 191 2.83 5.03 16.70
C ALA A 191 2.73 6.40 16.03
N ARG A 192 3.05 6.48 14.73
CA ARG A 192 2.88 7.71 13.93
C ARG A 192 1.43 8.14 13.73
N CYS A 193 0.48 7.20 13.79
CA CYS A 193 -0.95 7.52 13.78
C CYS A 193 -1.44 8.11 15.12
N GLY A 194 -0.59 8.14 16.16
CA GLY A 194 -0.92 8.66 17.49
C GLY A 194 -1.55 7.64 18.43
N GLU A 195 -1.34 6.33 18.18
CA GLU A 195 -1.80 5.27 19.08
C GLU A 195 -1.00 5.29 20.40
N ALA A 196 -1.71 5.38 21.53
CA ALA A 196 -1.12 5.66 22.84
C ALA A 196 -0.17 4.57 23.37
N ASP A 197 -0.33 3.32 22.93
CA ASP A 197 0.45 2.17 23.40
C ASP A 197 1.73 1.92 22.58
N MET A 198 2.02 2.74 21.57
CA MET A 198 3.08 2.49 20.59
C MET A 198 4.14 3.59 20.61
N THR A 199 5.40 3.18 20.52
CA THR A 199 6.56 4.09 20.49
C THR A 199 7.18 4.16 19.10
N LEU A 200 8.01 5.16 18.83
CA LEU A 200 8.74 5.25 17.55
C LEU A 200 10.09 4.50 17.56
N ASP A 201 10.53 3.94 18.70
CA ASP A 201 11.86 3.37 19.00
C ASP A 201 12.89 3.43 17.85
N GLY A 202 13.52 4.60 17.71
CA GLY A 202 14.63 4.79 16.79
C GLY A 202 14.25 5.10 15.34
N ALA A 203 12.98 5.06 14.92
CA ALA A 203 12.54 5.61 13.64
C ALA A 203 12.58 7.15 13.70
N GLY A 204 13.31 7.77 12.77
CA GLY A 204 13.40 9.22 12.64
C GLY A 204 12.19 9.77 11.89
N GLU A 205 11.95 11.07 11.95
CA GLU A 205 10.75 11.72 11.39
C GLU A 205 10.50 11.39 9.90
N HIS A 206 11.56 11.20 9.12
CA HIS A 206 11.52 10.93 7.68
C HIS A 206 11.66 9.45 7.28
N ASP A 207 11.75 8.53 8.25
CA ASP A 207 11.92 7.11 7.96
C ASP A 207 10.56 6.47 7.64
N TRP A 208 10.34 6.20 6.36
CA TRP A 208 9.12 5.57 5.83
C TRP A 208 9.46 4.29 5.04
N PRO A 209 8.54 3.31 4.98
CA PRO A 209 8.75 2.15 4.13
C PRO A 209 8.80 2.56 2.66
N ASP A 210 9.85 2.11 1.97
CA ASP A 210 10.02 2.25 0.52
C ASP A 210 9.31 1.12 -0.24
N ILE A 211 8.03 0.91 0.09
CA ILE A 211 7.14 -0.02 -0.59
C ILE A 211 5.74 0.60 -0.76
N PRO A 212 4.95 0.17 -1.76
CA PRO A 212 3.56 0.57 -1.88
C PRO A 212 2.72 0.19 -0.64
N PRO A 213 1.92 1.12 -0.07
CA PRO A 213 1.08 0.85 1.11
C PRO A 213 0.12 -0.32 0.93
N ALA A 214 -0.41 -0.50 -0.29
CA ALA A 214 -1.25 -1.65 -0.59
C ALA A 214 -0.52 -2.99 -0.46
N TRP A 215 0.77 -3.06 -0.82
CA TRP A 215 1.57 -4.27 -0.63
C TRP A 215 1.69 -4.60 0.87
N LEU A 216 1.92 -3.57 1.70
CA LEU A 216 1.89 -3.74 3.15
C LEU A 216 0.53 -4.26 3.64
N ALA A 217 -0.59 -3.76 3.09
CA ALA A 217 -1.92 -4.26 3.44
C ALA A 217 -2.09 -5.75 3.08
N PHE A 218 -1.65 -6.18 1.89
CA PHE A 218 -1.70 -7.60 1.50
C PHE A 218 -0.84 -8.48 2.41
N ALA A 219 0.38 -8.04 2.75
CA ALA A 219 1.24 -8.75 3.70
C ALA A 219 0.61 -8.83 5.10
N TRP A 220 -0.01 -7.74 5.57
CA TRP A 220 -0.69 -7.72 6.87
C TRP A 220 -1.90 -8.65 6.90
N ILE A 221 -2.71 -8.68 5.85
CA ILE A 221 -3.84 -9.62 5.72
C ILE A 221 -3.35 -11.07 5.76
N ALA A 222 -2.29 -11.39 5.03
CA ALA A 222 -1.68 -12.73 5.05
C ALA A 222 -1.20 -13.10 6.47
N ALA A 223 -0.59 -12.15 7.18
CA ALA A 223 -0.12 -12.37 8.54
C ALA A 223 -1.26 -12.53 9.57
N LEU A 224 -2.33 -11.74 9.43
CA LEU A 224 -3.57 -11.87 10.22
C LEU A 224 -4.22 -13.23 9.99
N ARG A 225 -4.26 -13.71 8.74
CA ARG A 225 -4.78 -15.04 8.42
C ARG A 225 -3.92 -16.14 9.03
N ALA A 226 -2.60 -16.02 8.96
CA ALA A 226 -1.67 -17.00 9.54
C ALA A 226 -1.74 -17.08 11.08
N SER A 227 -2.24 -16.03 11.74
CA SER A 227 -2.39 -15.93 13.19
C SER A 227 -3.84 -16.16 13.67
N ASP A 228 -4.72 -16.69 12.81
CA ASP A 228 -6.16 -16.85 13.07
C ASP A 228 -6.85 -15.56 13.56
N GLY A 229 -6.41 -14.40 13.04
CA GLY A 229 -6.94 -13.09 13.41
C GLY A 229 -6.57 -12.62 14.81
N LYS A 230 -5.74 -13.37 15.55
CA LYS A 230 -5.20 -12.93 16.84
C LYS A 230 -4.06 -11.96 16.60
N ARG A 231 -3.99 -10.90 17.42
CA ARG A 231 -2.87 -9.95 17.40
C ARG A 231 -1.57 -10.75 17.40
N MET A 232 -0.72 -10.55 16.38
CA MET A 232 0.68 -10.95 16.47
C MET A 232 1.28 -10.09 17.57
N ALA A 233 1.26 -10.60 18.79
CA ALA A 233 1.94 -9.95 19.89
C ALA A 233 3.43 -9.90 19.51
N PRO A 234 4.12 -8.75 19.69
CA PRO A 234 5.57 -8.79 19.67
C PRO A 234 5.97 -9.82 20.74
N GLY A 235 6.73 -10.83 20.33
CA GLY A 235 7.30 -11.79 21.25
C GLY A 235 7.98 -11.02 22.38
N LYS A 236 7.62 -11.35 23.62
CA LYS A 236 8.40 -10.96 24.79
C LYS A 236 9.80 -11.56 24.71
#